data_AF-A0A9D6V5X3-F1
#
_entry.id   AF-A0A9D6V5X3-F1
#
_cell.length_a   1.000
_cell.length_b   1.000
_cell.length_c   1.000
_cell.angle_alpha   90.00
_cell.angle_beta   90.00
_cell.angle_gamma   90.00
#
_symmetry.space_group_name_H-M   'P 1'
#
loop_
_entity.id
_entity.type
_entity.pdbx_description
1 polymer ?
#
loop_
_entity_poly.entity_id
_entity_poly.type
_entity_poly.pdbx_seq_one_letter_code
_entity_poly.pdbx_strand_id
1 'polypeptide(L)'
;MEQRTWVHLIELKGLKAHFYVLMTLWAFTICGLLWWDISDIREGTRRRASFVANAHFDKDQAFRLWATSHGGVYVPIDDKTRPNPHLGQIEERDISTPSGVKLTLMNPAYMLRQLHEESDGLYGVKG
;
A
#
# COMPACT_ATOMS: atom_id res chain seq x y z
N MET A 1 52.35 -39.84 -35.74
CA MET A 1 51.23 -38.88 -35.72
C MET A 1 50.27 -39.09 -34.54
N GLU A 2 50.47 -40.11 -33.69
CA GLU A 2 49.52 -40.47 -32.63
C GLU A 2 49.74 -39.75 -31.29
N GLN A 3 50.95 -39.26 -30.99
CA GLN A 3 51.22 -38.56 -29.71
C GLN A 3 50.52 -37.20 -29.55
N ARG A 4 50.14 -36.52 -30.65
CA ARG A 4 49.44 -35.21 -30.59
C ARG A 4 47.99 -35.33 -30.11
N THR A 5 47.31 -36.45 -30.35
CA THR A 5 45.91 -36.60 -29.95
C THR A 5 45.77 -36.78 -28.44
N TRP A 6 46.72 -37.46 -27.79
CA TRP A 6 46.70 -37.71 -26.34
C TRP A 6 46.88 -36.45 -25.50
N VAL A 7 47.76 -35.52 -25.91
CA VAL A 7 47.97 -34.24 -25.20
C VAL A 7 46.72 -33.35 -25.26
N HIS A 8 46.10 -33.23 -26.44
CA HIS A 8 44.86 -32.46 -26.59
C HIS A 8 43.68 -33.07 -25.81
N LEU A 9 43.61 -34.41 -25.69
CA LEU A 9 42.57 -35.07 -24.86
C LEU A 9 42.76 -34.81 -23.36
N ILE A 10 43.99 -34.67 -22.87
CA ILE A 10 44.30 -34.33 -21.47
C ILE A 10 44.00 -32.85 -21.18
N GLU A 11 44.40 -31.92 -22.05
CA GLU A 11 44.09 -30.49 -21.90
C GLU A 11 42.59 -30.20 -21.97
N LEU A 12 41.85 -30.86 -22.88
CA LEU A 12 40.39 -30.72 -22.96
C LEU A 12 39.68 -31.28 -21.72
N LYS A 13 40.18 -32.37 -21.11
CA LYS A 13 39.64 -32.89 -19.85
C LYS A 13 39.87 -31.90 -18.69
N GLY A 14 41.05 -31.30 -18.63
CA GLY A 14 41.37 -30.24 -17.67
C GLY A 14 40.44 -29.04 -17.82
N LEU A 15 40.26 -28.52 -19.03
CA LEU A 15 39.40 -27.36 -19.30
C LEU A 15 37.93 -27.64 -18.94
N LYS A 16 37.42 -28.83 -19.28
CA LYS A 16 36.06 -29.24 -18.92
C LYS A 16 35.87 -29.31 -17.41
N ALA A 17 36.85 -29.84 -16.67
CA ALA A 17 36.78 -29.89 -15.21
C ALA A 17 36.71 -28.49 -14.57
N HIS A 18 37.55 -27.54 -15.01
CA HIS A 18 37.50 -26.15 -14.54
C HIS A 18 36.17 -25.48 -14.88
N PHE A 19 35.61 -25.72 -16.07
CA PHE A 19 34.30 -25.20 -16.47
C PHE A 19 33.17 -25.71 -15.58
N TYR A 20 33.13 -27.02 -15.27
CA TYR A 20 32.13 -27.57 -14.36
C TYR A 20 32.28 -27.05 -12.92
N VAL A 21 33.51 -26.89 -12.42
CA VAL A 21 33.76 -26.29 -11.10
C VAL A 21 33.24 -24.85 -11.06
N LEU A 22 33.55 -24.03 -12.07
CA LEU A 22 33.07 -22.66 -12.15
C LEU A 22 31.53 -22.59 -12.20
N MET A 23 30.91 -23.47 -12.99
CA MET A 23 29.45 -23.53 -13.13
C MET A 23 28.77 -23.95 -11.82
N THR A 24 29.31 -24.96 -11.12
CA THR A 24 28.78 -25.38 -9.83
C THR A 24 28.95 -24.29 -8.77
N LEU A 25 30.12 -23.66 -8.70
CA LEU A 25 30.38 -22.55 -7.78
C LEU A 25 29.42 -21.39 -8.03
N TRP A 26 29.22 -21.00 -9.28
CA TRP A 26 28.30 -19.92 -9.65
C TRP A 26 26.85 -20.27 -9.33
N ALA A 27 26.42 -21.52 -9.58
CA ALA A 27 25.10 -21.99 -9.21
C ALA A 27 24.89 -21.95 -7.68
N PHE A 28 25.89 -22.36 -6.89
CA PHE A 28 25.83 -22.28 -5.43
C PHE A 28 25.73 -20.82 -4.95
N THR A 29 26.46 -19.89 -5.56
CA THR A 29 26.35 -18.46 -5.25
C THR A 29 24.94 -17.94 -5.53
N ILE A 30 24.36 -18.26 -6.69
CA ILE A 30 22.98 -17.88 -7.03
C ILE A 30 21.98 -18.49 -6.05
N CYS A 31 22.10 -19.78 -5.74
CA CYS A 31 21.22 -20.44 -4.78
C CYS A 31 21.31 -19.80 -3.39
N GLY A 32 22.52 -19.44 -2.93
CA GLY A 32 22.72 -18.73 -1.66
C GLY A 32 22.07 -17.35 -1.66
N LEU A 33 22.26 -16.57 -2.74
CA LEU A 33 21.64 -15.25 -2.89
C LEU A 33 20.12 -15.33 -2.95
N LEU A 34 19.56 -16.27 -3.69
CA LEU A 34 18.11 -16.50 -3.75
C LEU A 34 17.54 -16.91 -2.39
N TRP A 35 18.26 -17.78 -1.66
CA TRP A 35 17.83 -18.19 -0.33
C TRP A 35 17.78 -17.00 0.64
N TRP A 36 18.82 -16.15 0.61
CA TRP A 36 18.87 -14.93 1.41
C TRP A 36 17.72 -13.98 1.06
N ASP A 37 17.52 -13.70 -0.22
CA ASP A 37 16.47 -12.81 -0.72
C ASP A 37 15.06 -13.29 -0.31
N ILE A 38 14.77 -14.59 -0.46
CA ILE A 38 13.50 -15.18 -0.04
C ILE A 38 13.29 -15.07 1.48
N SER A 39 14.37 -15.21 2.27
CA SER A 39 14.29 -15.07 3.72
C SER A 39 14.01 -13.63 4.16
N ASP A 40 14.59 -12.63 3.48
CA ASP A 40 14.42 -11.20 3.77
C ASP A 40 13.01 -10.71 3.37
N ILE A 41 12.49 -11.21 2.24
CA ILE A 41 11.13 -10.88 1.74
C ILE A 41 10.02 -11.25 2.74
N ARG A 42 10.23 -12.27 3.58
CA ARG A 42 9.23 -12.72 4.57
C ARG A 42 9.07 -11.76 5.75
N GLU A 43 10.15 -11.13 6.22
CA GLU A 43 10.05 -10.11 7.27
C GLU A 43 9.57 -8.76 6.74
N GLY A 44 9.91 -8.44 5.48
CA GLY A 44 9.47 -7.22 4.81
C GLY A 44 7.96 -7.14 4.61
N THR A 45 7.30 -8.24 4.23
CA THR A 45 5.86 -8.23 3.89
C THR A 45 4.96 -7.94 5.08
N ARG A 46 5.26 -8.50 6.27
CA ARG A 46 4.46 -8.28 7.48
C ARG A 46 4.64 -6.86 8.03
N ARG A 47 5.88 -6.35 8.05
CA ARG A 47 6.14 -4.96 8.46
C ARG A 47 5.50 -3.96 7.50
N ARG A 48 5.57 -4.22 6.18
CA ARG A 48 4.94 -3.36 5.17
C ARG A 48 3.42 -3.34 5.31
N ALA A 49 2.77 -4.49 5.50
CA ALA A 49 1.31 -4.54 5.67
C ALA A 49 0.86 -3.80 6.94
N SER A 50 1.52 -4.03 8.08
CA SER A 50 1.19 -3.32 9.32
C SER A 50 1.51 -1.83 9.24
N PHE A 51 2.61 -1.44 8.58
CA PHE A 51 2.96 -0.03 8.40
C PHE A 51 1.93 0.70 7.55
N VAL A 52 1.53 0.12 6.42
CA VAL A 52 0.51 0.70 5.54
C VAL A 52 -0.83 0.79 6.28
N ALA A 53 -1.27 -0.28 6.94
CA ALA A 53 -2.52 -0.28 7.71
C ALA A 53 -2.53 0.78 8.82
N ASN A 54 -1.44 0.89 9.59
CA ASN A 54 -1.30 1.91 10.63
C ASN A 54 -1.27 3.32 10.04
N ALA A 55 -0.55 3.54 8.95
CA ALA A 55 -0.50 4.85 8.30
C ALA A 55 -1.88 5.30 7.79
N HIS A 56 -2.71 4.39 7.27
CA HIS A 56 -4.09 4.68 6.91
C HIS A 56 -4.94 5.01 8.15
N PHE A 57 -4.82 4.21 9.21
CA PHE A 57 -5.54 4.44 10.46
C PHE A 57 -5.18 5.80 11.10
N ASP A 58 -3.90 6.13 11.16
CA ASP A 58 -3.39 7.38 11.71
C ASP A 58 -3.89 8.58 10.89
N LYS A 59 -3.95 8.44 9.56
CA LYS A 59 -4.53 9.45 8.67
C LYS A 59 -6.03 9.67 8.94
N ASP A 60 -6.81 8.60 9.07
CA ASP A 60 -8.24 8.69 9.38
C ASP A 60 -8.48 9.30 10.76
N GLN A 61 -7.64 8.96 11.73
CA GLN A 61 -7.69 9.55 13.07
C GLN A 61 -7.37 11.05 13.03
N ALA A 62 -6.30 11.45 12.35
CA ALA A 62 -5.93 12.86 12.19
C ALA A 62 -7.05 13.65 11.50
N PHE A 63 -7.67 13.10 10.45
CA PHE A 63 -8.80 13.73 9.76
C PHE A 63 -10.01 13.92 10.68
N ARG A 64 -10.41 12.88 11.42
CA ARG A 64 -11.52 12.98 12.38
C ARG A 64 -11.23 13.98 13.50
N LEU A 65 -10.00 14.01 14.02
CA LEU A 65 -9.61 14.93 15.08
C LEU A 65 -9.67 16.38 14.59
N TRP A 66 -9.12 16.65 13.40
CA TRP A 66 -9.21 17.96 12.76
C TRP A 66 -10.67 18.37 12.53
N ALA A 67 -11.51 17.49 11.98
CA ALA A 67 -12.91 17.83 11.73
C ALA A 67 -13.68 18.10 13.04
N THR A 68 -13.40 17.31 14.09
CA THR A 68 -14.00 17.49 15.42
C THR A 68 -13.54 18.80 16.06
N SER A 69 -12.27 19.18 15.93
CA SER A 69 -11.75 20.43 16.50
C SER A 69 -12.39 21.68 15.89
N HIS A 70 -12.96 21.56 14.70
CA HIS A 70 -13.70 22.63 14.02
C HIS A 70 -15.22 22.53 14.22
N GLY A 71 -15.72 21.53 14.97
CA GLY A 71 -17.16 21.32 15.20
C GLY A 71 -17.91 20.65 14.03
N GLY A 72 -17.19 20.20 13.00
CA GLY A 72 -17.75 19.69 11.74
C GLY A 72 -17.48 20.63 10.56
N VAL A 73 -18.03 20.28 9.40
CA VAL A 73 -17.86 21.05 8.16
C VAL A 73 -19.20 21.22 7.46
N TYR A 74 -19.49 22.42 6.98
CA TYR A 74 -20.67 22.69 6.17
C TYR A 74 -20.44 22.26 4.71
N VAL A 75 -21.37 21.47 4.18
CA VAL A 75 -21.31 20.95 2.82
C VAL A 75 -22.66 21.19 2.12
N PRO A 76 -22.68 21.45 0.79
CA PRO A 76 -23.92 21.58 0.05
C PRO A 76 -24.85 20.37 0.21
N ILE A 77 -26.14 20.66 0.31
CA ILE A 77 -27.16 19.60 0.30
C ILE A 77 -27.34 19.11 -1.13
N ASP A 78 -27.13 17.83 -1.35
CA ASP A 78 -27.38 17.14 -2.63
C ASP A 78 -27.94 15.73 -2.40
N ASP A 79 -28.10 14.94 -3.47
CA ASP A 79 -28.67 13.60 -3.37
C ASP A 79 -27.81 12.63 -2.53
N LYS A 80 -26.49 12.86 -2.48
CA LYS A 80 -25.52 12.05 -1.73
C LYS A 80 -25.35 12.55 -0.29
N THR A 81 -25.54 13.85 -0.09
CA THR A 81 -25.25 14.58 1.14
C THR A 81 -26.53 15.16 1.70
N ARG A 82 -27.25 14.35 2.49
CA ARG A 82 -28.50 14.75 3.13
C ARG A 82 -28.26 15.20 4.58
N PRO A 83 -29.02 16.19 5.10
CA PRO A 83 -28.91 16.61 6.49
C PRO A 83 -29.05 15.43 7.45
N ASN A 84 -28.09 15.30 8.37
CA ASN A 84 -28.11 14.20 9.33
C ASN A 84 -29.23 14.41 10.37
N PRO A 85 -30.23 13.51 10.47
CA PRO A 85 -31.32 13.65 11.43
C PRO A 85 -30.83 13.68 12.89
N HIS A 86 -29.73 13.00 13.19
CA HIS A 86 -29.14 12.92 14.53
C HIS A 86 -28.54 14.25 15.02
N LEU A 87 -28.34 15.21 14.11
CA LEU A 87 -27.87 16.56 14.44
C LEU A 87 -29.01 17.59 14.50
N GLY A 88 -30.28 17.14 14.46
CA GLY A 88 -31.44 18.04 14.39
C GLY A 88 -31.65 18.96 15.59
N GLN A 89 -30.93 18.75 16.68
CA GLN A 89 -30.94 19.63 17.86
C GLN A 89 -29.96 20.82 17.73
N ILE A 90 -29.12 20.84 16.69
CA ILE A 90 -28.16 21.92 16.45
C ILE A 90 -28.85 23.05 15.68
N GLU A 91 -28.90 24.24 16.28
CA GLU A 91 -29.63 25.40 15.74
C GLU A 91 -29.15 25.83 14.36
N GLU A 92 -27.83 25.82 14.13
CA GLU A 92 -27.22 26.17 12.85
C GLU A 92 -26.89 24.93 11.98
N ARG A 93 -27.56 23.79 12.17
CA ARG A 93 -27.25 22.59 11.37
C ARG A 93 -27.37 22.85 9.87
N ASP A 94 -28.46 23.49 9.44
CA ASP A 94 -28.70 23.78 8.03
C ASP A 94 -28.74 25.29 7.83
N ILE A 95 -27.82 25.81 7.03
CA ILE A 95 -27.68 27.24 6.74
C ILE A 95 -27.86 27.50 5.26
N SER A 96 -28.17 28.74 4.90
CA SER A 96 -28.18 29.19 3.51
C SER A 96 -27.10 30.24 3.31
N THR A 97 -26.29 30.09 2.26
CA THR A 97 -25.32 31.12 1.88
C THR A 97 -26.05 32.38 1.37
N PRO A 98 -25.37 33.55 1.36
CA PRO A 98 -25.93 34.75 0.72
C PRO A 98 -26.28 34.55 -0.76
N SER A 99 -25.66 33.58 -1.43
CA SER A 99 -25.95 33.20 -2.82
C SER A 99 -27.12 32.22 -2.97
N GLY A 100 -27.77 31.81 -1.88
CA GLY A 100 -28.93 30.90 -1.90
C GLY A 100 -28.59 29.40 -1.88
N VAL A 101 -27.32 29.03 -1.71
CA VAL A 101 -26.91 27.62 -1.61
C VAL A 101 -27.24 27.11 -0.21
N LYS A 102 -27.97 26.00 -0.12
CA LYS A 102 -28.25 25.32 1.16
C LYS A 102 -27.07 24.45 1.55
N LEU A 103 -26.57 24.64 2.76
CA LEU A 103 -25.51 23.85 3.36
C LEU A 103 -26.04 23.11 4.58
N THR A 104 -25.48 21.94 4.86
CA THR A 104 -25.74 21.18 6.08
C THR A 104 -24.44 20.86 6.80
N LEU A 105 -24.48 20.86 8.13
CA LEU A 105 -23.37 20.52 9.00
C LEU A 105 -23.12 19.01 8.95
N MET A 106 -21.94 18.65 8.50
CA MET A 106 -21.47 17.28 8.47
C MET A 106 -20.61 17.00 9.70
N ASN A 107 -21.00 15.99 10.49
CA ASN A 107 -20.16 15.54 11.59
C ASN A 107 -19.02 14.65 11.07
N PRO A 108 -17.88 14.56 11.80
CA PRO A 108 -16.70 13.80 11.37
C PRO A 108 -16.98 12.32 11.03
N ALA A 109 -17.93 11.70 11.72
CA ALA A 109 -18.34 10.32 11.45
C ALA A 109 -19.05 10.17 10.11
N TYR A 110 -19.94 11.12 9.75
CA TYR A 110 -20.61 11.10 8.46
C TYR A 110 -19.63 11.43 7.32
N MET A 111 -18.73 12.40 7.54
CA MET A 111 -17.68 12.76 6.59
C MET A 111 -16.83 11.55 6.18
N LEU A 112 -16.32 10.80 7.16
CA LEU A 112 -15.47 9.65 6.87
C LEU A 112 -16.24 8.52 6.18
N ARG A 113 -17.49 8.28 6.60
CA ARG A 113 -18.34 7.27 5.96
C ARG A 113 -18.58 7.59 4.49
N GLN A 114 -18.95 8.84 4.19
CA GLN A 114 -19.16 9.28 2.82
C GLN A 114 -17.87 9.25 2.00
N LEU A 115 -16.74 9.66 2.60
CA LEU A 115 -15.43 9.56 1.94
C LEU A 115 -15.10 8.10 1.56
N HIS A 116 -15.37 7.13 2.44
CA HIS A 116 -15.15 5.72 2.14
C HIS A 116 -16.12 5.20 1.08
N GLU A 117 -17.42 5.49 1.20
CA GLU A 117 -18.44 5.09 0.22
C GLU A 117 -18.13 5.62 -1.20
N GLU A 118 -17.60 6.85 -1.31
CA GLU A 118 -17.26 7.46 -2.60
C GLU A 118 -15.85 7.10 -3.11
N SER A 119 -14.92 6.74 -2.21
CA SER A 119 -13.53 6.44 -2.56
C SER A 119 -13.22 4.93 -2.65
N ASP A 120 -14.25 4.09 -2.61
CA ASP A 120 -14.16 2.61 -2.58
C ASP A 120 -13.36 2.02 -3.77
N GLY A 121 -13.16 2.80 -4.85
CA GLY A 121 -12.32 2.45 -6.00
C GLY A 121 -10.94 3.11 -6.06
N LEU A 122 -10.67 4.13 -5.23
CA LEU A 122 -9.42 4.90 -5.26
C LEU A 122 -8.33 4.31 -4.36
N TYR A 123 -8.71 3.69 -3.24
CA TYR A 123 -7.75 3.28 -2.22
C TYR A 123 -7.27 1.82 -2.32
N GLY A 124 -7.90 0.95 -3.14
CA GLY A 124 -7.46 -0.43 -3.36
C GLY A 124 -7.41 -1.32 -2.11
N VAL A 125 -7.74 -0.77 -0.94
CA VAL A 125 -7.72 -1.40 0.38
C VAL A 125 -9.13 -1.22 0.95
N LYS A 126 -9.87 -2.31 1.05
CA LYS A 126 -11.13 -2.35 1.79
C LYS A 126 -10.81 -2.57 3.25
N GLY A 127 -11.22 -1.63 4.10
CA GLY A 127 -11.18 -1.77 5.56
C GLY A 127 -12.29 -2.70 6.05
#